data_AF-A0A1C4ZZK7-F1
#
_entry.id   AF-A0A1C4ZZK7-F1
#
_cell.length_a   1.000
_cell.length_b   1.000
_cell.length_c   1.000
_cell.angle_alpha   90.00
_cell.angle_beta   90.00
_cell.angle_gamma   90.00
#
_symmetry.space_group_name_H-M   'P 1'
#
loop_
_entity.id
_entity.type
_entity.pdbx_description
1 polymer ?
#
loop_
_entity_poly.entity_id
_entity_poly.type
_entity_poly.pdbx_seq_one_letter_code
_entity_poly.pdbx_strand_id
1 'polypeptide(L)'
;MPDRSASTVSGQRDCALYRFWVRHPETGGRALGYIGETGRLPFQRLMEHIYQQPWADTIMAWEVDPVTFSDKTSVLAAERRAIETELPLYNVDGNLANPGRIPPGRAVLQRQARDPGWMQPQRNVRVPRQRAPRAASPRAPRAASPRPARRTAPPSQLVRWWTRHRTTVAGWAGLWLSLWAFLWWLGRNAWAGWDEPRNAAALASVAWALALWGRLRTGNRRPRRRTRSRSRNRR
;
A
#
# COMPACT_ATOMS: atom_id res chain seq x y z
N MET A 1 30.90 -36.58 -15.76
CA MET A 1 31.13 -35.17 -15.37
C MET A 1 29.89 -34.38 -15.74
N PRO A 2 28.87 -34.26 -14.86
CA PRO A 2 27.68 -33.50 -15.18
C PRO A 2 27.89 -32.01 -14.87
N ASP A 3 27.53 -31.21 -15.86
CA ASP A 3 27.58 -29.75 -15.90
C ASP A 3 26.84 -29.11 -14.72
N ARG A 4 27.58 -28.45 -13.83
CA ARG A 4 27.04 -27.53 -12.81
C ARG A 4 26.89 -26.14 -13.42
N SER A 5 26.07 -26.02 -14.45
CA SER A 5 25.80 -24.74 -15.08
C SER A 5 24.75 -23.99 -14.25
N ALA A 6 25.23 -23.06 -13.42
CA ALA A 6 24.57 -21.80 -13.07
C ALA A 6 23.04 -21.84 -12.86
N SER A 7 22.61 -22.41 -11.73
CA SER A 7 21.38 -21.95 -11.07
C SER A 7 21.66 -20.56 -10.50
N THR A 8 21.38 -19.54 -11.29
CA THR A 8 21.29 -18.17 -10.81
C THR A 8 20.10 -18.15 -9.84
N VAL A 9 20.38 -18.33 -8.55
CA VAL A 9 19.41 -18.24 -7.43
C VAL A 9 18.93 -16.79 -7.32
N SER A 10 18.08 -16.41 -8.27
CA SER A 10 17.07 -15.38 -8.07
C SER A 10 16.20 -15.91 -6.93
N GLY A 11 16.20 -15.24 -5.78
CA GLY A 11 15.45 -15.62 -4.57
C GLY A 11 13.92 -15.53 -4.72
N GLN A 12 13.39 -15.95 -5.86
CA GLN A 12 12.00 -16.11 -6.16
C GLN A 12 11.52 -17.37 -5.44
N ARG A 13 10.90 -17.16 -4.28
CA ARG A 13 10.30 -18.24 -3.52
C ARG A 13 9.01 -18.64 -4.20
N ASP A 14 8.89 -19.92 -4.50
CA ASP A 14 7.64 -20.54 -4.91
C ASP A 14 6.53 -20.14 -3.93
N CYS A 15 5.42 -19.67 -4.48
CA CYS A 15 4.24 -19.32 -3.72
C CYS A 15 3.30 -20.53 -3.67
N ALA A 16 2.57 -20.69 -2.58
CA ALA A 16 1.56 -21.75 -2.44
C ALA A 16 0.27 -21.18 -1.85
N LEU A 17 -0.83 -21.88 -2.04
CA LEU A 17 -2.06 -21.63 -1.29
C LEU A 17 -1.99 -22.34 0.06
N TYR A 18 -2.62 -21.77 1.07
CA TYR A 18 -2.93 -22.46 2.32
C TYR A 18 -4.40 -22.32 2.65
N ARG A 19 -4.90 -23.31 3.39
CA ARG A 19 -6.28 -23.39 3.86
C ARG A 19 -6.28 -23.46 5.38
N PHE A 20 -7.14 -22.68 6.01
CA PHE A 20 -7.45 -22.81 7.43
C PHE A 20 -8.82 -23.44 7.60
N TRP A 21 -8.83 -24.57 8.30
CA TRP A 21 -10.04 -25.24 8.72
C TRP A 21 -10.41 -24.76 10.11
N VAL A 22 -11.66 -24.34 10.26
CA VAL A 22 -12.17 -23.71 11.48
C VAL A 22 -13.35 -24.48 12.04
N ARG A 23 -13.65 -24.24 13.32
CA ARG A 23 -14.92 -24.62 13.90
C ARG A 23 -16.02 -23.70 13.38
N HIS A 24 -17.03 -24.25 12.73
CA HIS A 24 -18.19 -23.49 12.26
C HIS A 24 -18.95 -22.93 13.47
N PRO A 25 -19.31 -21.63 13.48
CA PRO A 25 -19.89 -21.00 14.67
C PRO A 25 -21.30 -21.50 15.00
N GLU A 26 -22.08 -21.92 14.00
CA GLU A 26 -23.47 -22.37 14.19
C GLU A 26 -23.57 -23.89 14.39
N THR A 27 -22.91 -24.70 13.56
CA THR A 27 -22.98 -26.17 13.62
C THR A 27 -21.93 -26.80 14.54
N GLY A 28 -20.89 -26.08 14.93
CA GLY A 28 -19.77 -26.61 15.73
C GLY A 28 -18.84 -27.59 14.98
N GLY A 29 -19.18 -27.97 13.75
CA GLY A 29 -18.40 -28.88 12.90
C GLY A 29 -17.19 -28.22 12.24
N ARG A 30 -16.36 -29.00 11.55
CA ARG A 30 -15.22 -28.50 10.77
C ARG A 30 -15.74 -27.87 9.46
N ALA A 31 -15.31 -26.64 9.18
CA ALA A 31 -15.62 -25.92 7.95
C ALA A 31 -14.38 -25.23 7.38
N LEU A 32 -14.37 -24.93 6.08
CA LEU A 32 -13.31 -24.16 5.46
C LEU A 32 -13.46 -22.69 5.86
N GLY A 33 -12.53 -22.21 6.68
CA GLY A 33 -12.61 -20.86 7.24
C GLY A 33 -11.98 -19.82 6.34
N TYR A 34 -10.80 -20.11 5.78
CA TYR A 34 -10.04 -19.13 5.03
C TYR A 34 -9.09 -19.79 4.03
N ILE A 35 -8.95 -19.17 2.85
CA ILE A 35 -7.93 -19.50 1.85
C ILE A 35 -7.02 -18.29 1.69
N GLY A 36 -5.71 -18.52 1.66
CA GLY A 36 -4.73 -17.47 1.43
C GLY A 36 -3.53 -17.92 0.62
N GLU A 37 -2.76 -16.96 0.11
CA GLU A 37 -1.43 -17.24 -0.46
C GLU A 37 -0.28 -17.06 0.53
N THR A 38 0.83 -17.77 0.31
CA THR A 38 2.10 -17.47 0.95
C THR A 38 3.30 -17.73 0.05
N GLY A 39 4.18 -16.73 -0.07
CA GLY A 39 5.59 -16.89 -0.52
C GLY A 39 6.58 -17.05 0.63
N ARG A 40 6.07 -17.22 1.85
CA ARG A 40 6.83 -17.46 3.09
C ARG A 40 6.48 -18.83 3.67
N LEU A 41 7.14 -19.20 4.77
CA LEU A 41 6.77 -20.37 5.55
C LEU A 41 5.30 -20.25 5.99
N PRO A 42 4.44 -21.21 5.66
CA PRO A 42 3.03 -21.20 6.03
C PRO A 42 2.77 -20.97 7.53
N PHE A 43 3.63 -21.51 8.40
CA PHE A 43 3.57 -21.28 9.84
C PHE A 43 3.64 -19.79 10.22
N GLN A 44 4.43 -18.98 9.50
CA GLN A 44 4.47 -17.53 9.74
C GLN A 44 3.14 -16.87 9.41
N ARG A 45 2.45 -17.31 8.36
CA ARG A 45 1.11 -16.83 8.03
C ARG A 45 0.08 -17.24 9.08
N LEU A 46 0.16 -18.47 9.60
CA LEU A 46 -0.68 -18.89 10.71
C LEU A 46 -0.51 -17.97 11.92
N MET A 47 0.73 -17.68 12.33
CA MET A 47 0.99 -16.77 13.44
C MET A 47 0.45 -15.35 13.18
N GLU A 48 0.62 -14.82 11.96
CA GLU A 48 0.03 -13.53 11.57
C GLU A 48 -1.51 -13.54 11.75
N HIS A 49 -2.18 -14.64 11.40
CA HIS A 49 -3.63 -14.78 11.55
C HIS A 49 -4.06 -14.88 13.02
N ILE A 50 -3.38 -15.70 13.83
CA ILE A 50 -3.63 -15.85 15.27
C ILE A 50 -3.68 -14.51 15.98
N TYR A 51 -2.79 -13.58 15.63
CA TYR A 51 -2.74 -12.27 16.28
C TYR A 51 -3.69 -11.23 15.68
N GLN A 52 -4.12 -11.36 14.43
CA GLN A 52 -4.81 -10.27 13.72
C GLN A 52 -6.28 -10.54 13.43
N GLN A 53 -6.67 -11.81 13.33
CA GLN A 53 -7.99 -12.19 12.87
C GLN A 53 -8.91 -12.54 14.04
N PRO A 54 -10.15 -12.00 14.09
CA PRO A 54 -11.08 -12.25 15.20
C PRO A 54 -11.55 -13.72 15.25
N TRP A 55 -11.44 -14.46 14.15
CA TRP A 55 -11.83 -15.86 14.08
C TRP A 55 -10.67 -16.83 14.34
N ALA A 56 -9.46 -16.36 14.63
CA ALA A 56 -8.29 -17.23 14.64
C ALA A 56 -8.27 -18.25 15.79
N ASP A 57 -8.97 -18.00 16.89
CA ASP A 57 -9.20 -18.98 17.97
C ASP A 57 -10.02 -20.19 17.53
N THR A 58 -10.71 -20.09 16.39
CA THR A 58 -11.53 -21.19 15.86
C THR A 58 -10.74 -22.08 14.90
N ILE A 59 -9.48 -21.76 14.59
CA ILE A 59 -8.63 -22.57 13.69
C ILE A 59 -8.35 -23.93 14.35
N MET A 60 -8.74 -24.99 13.66
CA MET A 60 -8.57 -26.38 14.09
C MET A 60 -7.40 -27.07 13.38
N ALA A 61 -7.21 -26.76 12.09
CA ALA A 61 -6.16 -27.33 11.26
C ALA A 61 -5.77 -26.36 10.14
N TRP A 62 -4.61 -26.61 9.54
CA TRP A 62 -4.14 -25.87 8.38
C TRP A 62 -3.47 -26.82 7.39
N GLU A 63 -3.63 -26.51 6.11
CA GLU A 63 -3.12 -27.32 5.01
C GLU A 63 -2.45 -26.40 3.99
N VAL A 64 -1.42 -26.90 3.31
CA VAL A 64 -0.76 -26.22 2.18
C VAL A 64 -1.11 -26.99 0.94
N ASP A 65 -1.48 -26.28 -0.11
CA ASP A 65 -1.71 -26.89 -1.40
C ASP A 65 -0.40 -27.51 -1.92
N PRO A 66 -0.39 -28.77 -2.40
CA PRO A 66 0.80 -29.36 -3.00
C PRO A 66 1.26 -28.61 -4.26
N VAL A 67 0.36 -27.86 -4.92
CA VAL A 67 0.70 -27.06 -6.09
C VAL A 67 1.39 -25.76 -5.67
N THR A 68 2.58 -25.55 -6.22
CA THR A 68 3.32 -24.30 -6.10
C THR A 68 3.26 -23.48 -7.39
N PHE A 69 3.44 -22.17 -7.25
CA PHE A 69 3.36 -21.19 -8.31
C PHE A 69 4.66 -20.40 -8.35
N SER A 70 5.22 -20.24 -9.55
CA SER A 70 6.49 -19.53 -9.78
C SER A 70 6.40 -18.04 -9.50
N ASP A 71 5.21 -17.45 -9.56
CA ASP A 71 5.02 -16.01 -9.43
C ASP A 71 3.76 -15.63 -8.65
N LYS A 72 3.77 -14.37 -8.20
CA LYS A 72 2.72 -13.81 -7.35
C LYS A 72 1.38 -13.67 -8.08
N THR A 73 1.39 -13.38 -9.38
CA THR A 73 0.16 -13.16 -10.15
C THR A 73 -0.59 -14.48 -10.31
N SER A 74 0.13 -15.56 -10.64
CA SER A 74 -0.44 -16.89 -10.79
C SER A 74 -1.06 -17.42 -9.50
N VAL A 75 -0.38 -17.29 -8.35
CA VAL A 75 -0.96 -17.72 -7.06
C VAL A 75 -2.19 -16.89 -6.66
N LEU A 76 -2.22 -15.58 -6.96
CA LEU A 76 -3.39 -14.74 -6.67
C LEU A 76 -4.59 -15.08 -7.57
N ALA A 77 -4.35 -15.47 -8.82
CA ALA A 77 -5.40 -15.96 -9.71
C ALA A 77 -5.96 -17.30 -9.21
N ALA A 78 -5.08 -18.20 -8.76
CA ALA A 78 -5.48 -19.48 -8.17
C ALA A 78 -6.24 -19.28 -6.84
N GLU A 79 -5.76 -18.40 -5.96
CA GLU A 79 -6.43 -18.02 -4.70
C GLU A 79 -7.85 -17.52 -4.97
N ARG A 80 -8.01 -16.60 -5.93
CA ARG A 80 -9.31 -16.06 -6.30
C ARG A 80 -10.27 -17.16 -6.78
N ARG A 81 -9.80 -18.03 -7.67
CA ARG A 81 -10.60 -19.15 -8.18
C ARG A 81 -11.03 -20.08 -7.05
N ALA A 82 -10.10 -20.44 -6.16
CA ALA A 82 -10.37 -21.32 -5.03
C ALA A 82 -11.39 -20.70 -4.06
N ILE A 83 -11.32 -19.39 -3.79
CA ILE A 83 -12.32 -18.69 -2.97
C ILE A 83 -13.70 -18.72 -3.63
N GLU A 84 -13.77 -18.46 -4.93
CA GLU A 84 -15.02 -18.46 -5.69
C GLU A 84 -15.67 -19.85 -5.75
N THR A 85 -14.89 -20.94 -5.72
CA THR A 85 -15.39 -22.33 -5.82
C THR A 85 -15.60 -23.02 -4.48
N GLU A 86 -14.69 -22.82 -3.51
CA GLU A 86 -14.70 -23.53 -2.23
C GLU A 86 -15.44 -22.75 -1.13
N LEU A 87 -15.78 -21.47 -1.39
CA LEU A 87 -16.67 -20.65 -0.56
C LEU A 87 -16.27 -20.64 0.94
N PRO A 88 -15.03 -20.26 1.29
CA PRO A 88 -14.57 -20.19 2.69
C PRO A 88 -15.36 -19.17 3.52
N LEU A 89 -15.54 -19.39 4.82
CA LEU A 89 -16.40 -18.53 5.65
C LEU A 89 -15.91 -17.08 5.78
N TYR A 90 -14.60 -16.85 5.94
CA TYR A 90 -14.04 -15.58 6.39
C TYR A 90 -13.27 -14.79 5.31
N ASN A 91 -13.14 -15.29 4.07
CA ASN A 91 -12.56 -14.48 3.00
C ASN A 91 -13.46 -13.29 2.68
N VAL A 92 -12.85 -12.10 2.56
CA VAL A 92 -13.57 -10.85 2.32
C VAL A 92 -13.73 -10.60 0.82
N ASP A 93 -12.63 -10.64 0.10
CA ASP A 93 -12.56 -10.39 -1.35
C ASP A 93 -12.84 -11.69 -2.11
N GLY A 94 -13.51 -11.60 -3.27
CA GLY A 94 -13.87 -12.76 -4.10
C GLY A 94 -15.03 -13.62 -3.57
N ASN A 95 -15.49 -13.40 -2.35
CA ASN A 95 -16.41 -14.30 -1.63
C ASN A 95 -17.82 -13.70 -1.40
N LEU A 96 -18.20 -12.64 -2.12
CA LEU A 96 -19.45 -11.90 -1.85
C LEU A 96 -20.73 -12.71 -2.19
N ALA A 97 -20.62 -13.70 -3.08
CA ALA A 97 -21.74 -14.54 -3.48
C ALA A 97 -21.99 -15.74 -2.53
N ASN A 98 -21.08 -15.99 -1.60
CA ASN A 98 -21.19 -17.10 -0.66
C ASN A 98 -22.26 -16.82 0.42
N PRO A 99 -23.35 -17.61 0.48
CA PRO A 99 -24.40 -17.41 1.48
C PRO A 99 -23.92 -17.70 2.91
N GLY A 100 -22.92 -18.56 3.09
CA GLY A 100 -22.30 -18.88 4.38
C GLY A 100 -21.24 -17.89 4.83
N ARG A 101 -20.94 -16.83 4.05
CA ARG A 101 -19.90 -15.87 4.38
C ARG A 101 -20.19 -15.14 5.69
N ILE A 102 -19.18 -15.05 6.54
CA ILE A 102 -19.19 -14.27 7.77
C ILE A 102 -18.48 -12.93 7.52
N PRO A 103 -19.21 -11.81 7.49
CA PRO A 103 -18.59 -10.50 7.26
C PRO A 103 -17.69 -10.10 8.44
N PRO A 104 -16.65 -9.27 8.23
CA PRO A 104 -15.69 -8.91 9.29
C PRO A 104 -16.31 -8.39 10.58
N GLY A 105 -17.37 -7.59 10.50
CA GLY A 105 -18.08 -7.10 11.69
C GLY A 105 -18.73 -8.22 12.50
N ARG A 106 -19.34 -9.21 11.84
CA ARG A 106 -19.91 -10.39 12.50
C ARG A 106 -18.83 -11.25 13.14
N ALA A 107 -17.68 -11.41 12.49
CA ALA A 107 -16.55 -12.16 13.06
C ALA A 107 -16.00 -11.50 14.34
N VAL A 108 -15.94 -10.16 14.39
CA VAL A 108 -15.57 -9.40 15.62
C VAL A 108 -16.59 -9.62 16.74
N LEU A 109 -17.89 -9.49 16.45
CA LEU A 109 -18.94 -9.73 17.45
C LEU A 109 -18.91 -11.16 17.98
N GLN A 110 -18.71 -12.15 17.10
CA GLN A 110 -18.55 -13.54 17.49
C GLN A 110 -17.34 -13.73 18.41
N ARG A 111 -16.23 -13.04 18.15
CA ARG A 111 -15.05 -13.10 19.03
C ARG A 111 -15.32 -12.49 20.39
N GLN A 112 -15.93 -11.30 20.43
CA GLN A 112 -16.29 -10.63 21.67
C GLN A 112 -17.30 -11.44 22.50
N ALA A 113 -18.21 -12.16 21.85
CA ALA A 113 -19.13 -13.08 22.54
C ALA A 113 -18.40 -14.26 23.21
N ARG A 114 -17.33 -14.78 22.59
CA ARG A 114 -16.50 -15.86 23.17
C ARG A 114 -15.49 -15.35 24.19
N ASP A 115 -15.01 -14.12 24.01
CA ASP A 115 -13.93 -13.49 24.78
C ASP A 115 -14.30 -12.01 25.03
N PRO A 116 -15.13 -11.70 26.05
CA PRO A 116 -15.66 -10.35 26.28
C PRO A 116 -14.60 -9.27 26.55
N GLY A 117 -13.39 -9.66 26.96
CA GLY A 117 -12.25 -8.76 27.14
C GLY A 117 -11.43 -8.52 25.87
N TRP A 118 -11.75 -9.21 24.78
CA TRP A 118 -10.99 -9.10 23.54
C TRP A 118 -11.20 -7.75 22.86
N MET A 119 -10.09 -7.03 22.68
CA MET A 119 -10.04 -5.82 21.86
C MET A 119 -9.26 -6.12 20.58
N GLN A 120 -9.79 -5.69 19.44
CA GLN A 120 -9.08 -5.85 18.17
C GLN A 120 -7.74 -5.10 18.24
N PRO A 121 -6.61 -5.78 18.01
CA PRO A 121 -5.32 -5.11 18.02
C PRO A 121 -5.34 -4.00 16.98
N GLN A 122 -4.87 -2.81 17.37
CA GLN A 122 -4.79 -1.69 16.43
C GLN A 122 -3.93 -2.12 15.24
N ARG A 123 -4.42 -1.87 14.02
CA ARG A 123 -3.83 -2.33 12.74
C ARG A 123 -2.35 -1.96 12.53
N ASN A 124 -1.80 -1.08 13.38
CA ASN A 124 -0.43 -0.58 13.33
C ASN A 124 0.49 -1.19 14.40
N VAL A 125 -0.01 -2.08 15.27
CA VAL A 125 0.84 -2.77 16.26
C VAL A 125 1.70 -3.78 15.51
N ARG A 126 2.98 -3.43 15.32
CA ARG A 126 3.94 -4.27 14.63
C ARG A 126 4.19 -5.51 15.49
N VAL A 127 3.74 -6.68 15.03
CA VAL A 127 4.05 -7.96 15.68
C VAL A 127 5.58 -8.04 15.83
N PRO A 128 6.12 -8.22 17.05
CA PRO A 128 7.55 -8.39 17.25
C PRO A 128 8.02 -9.51 16.33
N ARG A 129 8.85 -9.19 15.32
CA ARG A 129 9.47 -10.23 14.51
C ARG A 129 10.29 -11.07 15.48
N GLN A 130 9.87 -12.30 15.74
CA GLN A 130 10.77 -13.31 16.26
C GLN A 130 11.96 -13.36 15.30
N ARG A 131 13.07 -12.74 15.70
CA ARG A 131 14.34 -12.96 15.01
C ARG A 131 14.61 -14.44 15.25
N ALA A 132 14.60 -15.23 14.18
CA ALA A 132 15.08 -16.60 14.25
C ALA A 132 16.41 -16.58 15.02
N PRO A 133 16.62 -17.48 15.99
CA PRO A 133 17.89 -17.57 16.69
C PRO A 133 18.96 -17.62 15.60
N ARG A 134 19.81 -16.60 15.57
CA ARG A 134 20.97 -16.59 14.68
C ARG A 134 21.75 -17.83 15.11
N ALA A 135 21.68 -18.89 14.32
CA ALA A 135 22.62 -19.99 14.43
C ALA A 135 24.00 -19.33 14.46
N ALA A 136 24.71 -19.49 15.58
CA ALA A 136 26.03 -18.93 15.75
C ALA A 136 26.92 -19.58 14.70
N SER A 137 27.06 -18.94 13.54
CA SER A 137 27.98 -19.42 12.53
C SER A 137 29.38 -19.41 13.15
N PRO A 138 30.14 -20.51 13.03
CA PRO A 138 31.51 -20.55 13.54
C PRO A 138 32.30 -19.40 12.94
N ARG A 139 32.97 -18.68 13.83
CA ARG A 139 33.67 -17.42 13.58
C ARG A 139 34.87 -17.71 12.69
N ALA A 140 34.69 -17.70 11.37
CA ALA A 140 35.81 -17.76 10.43
C ALA A 140 36.71 -16.53 10.63
N PRO A 141 38.05 -16.69 10.60
CA PRO A 141 38.99 -15.58 10.74
C PRO A 141 38.76 -14.55 9.62
N ARG A 142 38.60 -13.31 10.07
CA ARG A 142 38.08 -12.17 9.32
C ARG A 142 39.16 -11.64 8.37
N ALA A 143 39.24 -12.18 7.16
CA ALA A 143 39.97 -11.53 6.07
C ALA A 143 39.35 -10.14 5.83
N ALA A 144 40.20 -9.11 5.81
CA ALA A 144 39.83 -7.71 5.69
C ALA A 144 39.10 -7.45 4.37
N SER A 145 37.77 -7.60 4.36
CA SER A 145 36.95 -7.22 3.23
C SER A 145 36.88 -5.69 3.14
N PRO A 146 37.06 -5.09 1.96
CA PRO A 146 36.99 -3.64 1.80
C PRO A 146 35.62 -3.14 2.25
N ARG A 147 35.62 -2.08 3.07
CA ARG A 147 34.41 -1.43 3.58
C ARG A 147 33.48 -1.12 2.40
N PRO A 148 32.23 -1.61 2.38
CA PRO A 148 31.30 -1.28 1.31
C PRO A 148 31.10 0.24 1.31
N ALA A 149 31.29 0.85 0.13
CA ALA A 149 31.11 2.27 -0.10
C ALA A 149 29.78 2.73 0.53
N ARG A 150 29.86 3.78 1.35
CA ARG A 150 28.75 4.36 2.10
C ARG A 150 27.64 4.73 1.11
N ARG A 151 26.63 3.88 0.95
CA ARG A 151 25.45 4.15 0.12
C ARG A 151 24.83 5.45 0.62
N THR A 152 25.01 6.52 -0.14
CA THR A 152 24.36 7.81 0.13
C THR A 152 22.86 7.60 0.08
N ALA A 153 22.14 8.16 1.06
CA ALA A 153 20.70 8.05 1.11
C ALA A 153 20.10 8.61 -0.19
N PRO A 154 19.06 7.97 -0.76
CA PRO A 154 18.43 8.46 -1.98
C PRO A 154 17.92 9.90 -1.77
N PRO A 155 18.02 10.78 -2.78
CA PRO A 155 17.55 12.15 -2.66
C PRO A 155 16.07 12.20 -2.29
N SER A 156 15.72 13.18 -1.45
CA SER A 156 14.35 13.40 -1.00
C SER A 156 13.42 13.59 -2.21
N GLN A 157 12.13 13.28 -2.04
CA GLN A 157 11.14 13.44 -3.11
C GLN A 157 11.08 14.87 -3.64
N LEU A 158 11.34 15.86 -2.78
CA LEU A 158 11.38 17.28 -3.14
C LEU A 158 12.53 17.60 -4.09
N VAL A 159 13.71 17.05 -3.85
CA VAL A 159 14.87 17.22 -4.74
C VAL A 159 14.58 16.62 -6.12
N ARG A 160 13.98 15.44 -6.17
CA ARG A 160 13.60 14.79 -7.44
C ARG A 160 12.51 15.56 -8.20
N TRP A 161 11.54 16.13 -7.48
CA TRP A 161 10.51 16.98 -8.09
C TRP A 161 11.13 18.26 -8.64
N TRP A 162 11.98 18.94 -7.87
CA TRP A 162 12.66 20.16 -8.29
C TRP A 162 13.54 19.95 -9.51
N THR A 163 14.37 18.91 -9.53
CA THR A 163 15.24 18.61 -10.68
C THR A 163 14.43 18.32 -11.94
N ARG A 164 13.26 17.69 -11.82
CA ARG A 164 12.36 17.44 -12.96
C ARG A 164 11.69 18.71 -13.50
N HIS A 165 11.33 19.65 -12.63
CA HIS A 165 10.49 20.79 -13.01
C HIS A 165 11.22 22.13 -13.14
N ARG A 166 12.51 22.21 -12.80
CA ARG A 166 13.28 23.47 -12.83
C ARG A 166 13.24 24.20 -14.18
N THR A 167 13.30 23.48 -15.30
CA THR A 167 13.31 24.07 -16.64
C THR A 167 11.93 24.62 -17.02
N THR A 168 10.86 23.89 -16.69
CA THR A 168 9.48 24.35 -16.89
C THR A 168 9.20 25.60 -16.06
N VAL A 169 9.63 25.62 -14.79
CA VAL A 169 9.49 26.79 -13.91
C VAL A 169 10.26 27.99 -14.47
N ALA A 170 11.50 27.80 -14.90
CA ALA A 170 12.30 28.86 -15.51
C ALA A 170 11.68 29.39 -16.81
N GLY A 171 11.16 28.52 -17.67
CA GLY A 171 10.49 28.91 -18.92
C GLY A 171 9.23 29.73 -18.67
N TRP A 172 8.39 29.33 -17.70
CA TRP A 172 7.21 30.10 -17.31
C TRP A 172 7.58 31.46 -16.73
N ALA A 173 8.62 31.53 -15.89
CA ALA A 173 9.11 32.80 -15.34
C ALA A 173 9.59 33.75 -16.44
N GLY A 174 10.34 33.24 -17.43
CA GLY A 174 10.77 34.02 -18.58
C GLY A 174 9.62 34.56 -19.41
N LEU A 175 8.64 33.72 -19.75
CA LEU A 175 7.44 34.14 -20.48
C LEU A 175 6.67 35.25 -19.74
N TRP A 176 6.54 35.11 -18.42
CA TRP A 176 5.85 36.10 -17.58
C TRP A 176 6.58 37.45 -17.57
N LEU A 177 7.91 37.43 -17.43
CA LEU A 177 8.74 38.65 -17.47
C LEU A 177 8.66 39.32 -18.84
N SER A 178 8.69 38.55 -19.93
CA SER A 178 8.53 39.08 -21.29
C SER A 178 7.16 39.74 -21.49
N LEU A 179 6.08 39.08 -21.05
CA LEU A 179 4.73 39.64 -21.14
C LEU A 179 4.62 40.93 -20.32
N TRP A 180 5.14 40.94 -19.10
CA TRP A 180 5.15 42.11 -18.24
C TRP A 180 5.93 43.28 -18.88
N ALA A 181 7.12 43.02 -19.41
CA ALA A 181 7.94 44.02 -20.10
C ALA A 181 7.25 44.57 -21.36
N PHE A 182 6.59 43.71 -22.13
CA PHE A 182 5.83 44.09 -23.32
C PHE A 182 4.64 45.00 -22.97
N LEU A 183 3.85 44.62 -21.96
CA LEU A 183 2.73 45.44 -21.46
C LEU A 183 3.21 46.78 -20.91
N TRP A 184 4.33 46.78 -20.18
CA TRP A 184 4.95 48.00 -19.68
C TRP A 184 5.38 48.93 -20.82
N TRP A 185 6.02 48.37 -21.85
CA TRP A 185 6.45 49.12 -23.03
C TRP A 185 5.26 49.70 -23.82
N LEU A 186 4.20 48.90 -24.05
CA LEU A 186 2.97 49.37 -24.68
C LEU A 186 2.32 50.51 -23.88
N GLY A 187 2.21 50.34 -22.57
CA GLY A 187 1.64 51.37 -21.68
C GLY A 187 2.44 52.67 -21.71
N ARG A 188 3.77 52.60 -21.83
CA ARG A 188 4.64 53.79 -21.93
C ARG A 188 4.41 54.57 -23.22
N ASN A 189 4.19 53.90 -24.35
CA ASN A 189 4.16 54.56 -25.67
C ASN A 189 2.76 54.95 -26.12
N ALA A 190 1.73 54.17 -25.77
CA ALA A 190 0.39 54.42 -26.27
C ALA A 190 -0.39 55.45 -25.43
N TRP A 191 0.02 55.73 -24.19
CA TRP A 191 -0.77 56.53 -23.23
C TRP A 191 0.14 57.50 -22.46
N ALA A 192 0.45 58.65 -23.05
CA ALA A 192 1.15 59.72 -22.36
C ALA A 192 0.19 60.45 -21.41
N GLY A 193 0.34 60.25 -20.09
CA GLY A 193 -0.25 61.14 -19.09
C GLY A 193 -1.01 60.50 -17.93
N TRP A 194 -1.16 59.17 -17.85
CA TRP A 194 -1.89 58.53 -16.75
C TRP A 194 -0.99 57.57 -15.95
N ASP A 195 -0.91 57.77 -14.63
CA ASP A 195 -0.24 56.85 -13.68
C ASP A 195 -1.09 55.59 -13.35
N GLU A 196 -2.38 55.61 -13.68
CA GLU A 196 -3.33 54.51 -13.43
C GLU A 196 -3.04 53.17 -14.13
N PRO A 197 -2.51 53.09 -15.38
CA PRO A 197 -2.24 51.82 -16.06
C PRO A 197 -1.13 51.01 -15.39
N ARG A 198 -0.15 51.68 -14.76
CA ARG A 198 0.92 51.03 -13.99
C ARG A 198 0.37 50.36 -12.75
N ASN A 199 -0.55 51.03 -12.06
CA ASN A 199 -1.26 50.48 -10.91
C ASN A 199 -2.17 49.32 -11.32
N ALA A 200 -2.85 49.40 -12.48
CA ALA A 200 -3.65 48.31 -13.01
C ALA A 200 -2.81 47.06 -13.34
N ALA A 201 -1.63 47.22 -13.95
CA ALA A 201 -0.72 46.11 -14.22
C ALA A 201 -0.14 45.49 -12.94
N ALA A 202 0.19 46.31 -11.95
CA ALA A 202 0.63 45.84 -10.63
C ALA A 202 -0.49 45.06 -9.92
N LEU A 203 -1.71 45.58 -9.90
CA LEU A 203 -2.88 44.93 -9.32
C LEU A 203 -3.23 43.63 -10.04
N ALA A 204 -3.17 43.59 -11.37
CA ALA A 204 -3.37 42.36 -12.14
C ALA A 204 -2.32 41.29 -11.78
N SER A 205 -1.06 41.68 -11.59
CA SER A 205 0.03 40.78 -11.18
C SER A 205 -0.20 40.23 -9.76
N VAL A 206 -0.59 41.09 -8.82
CA VAL A 206 -0.93 40.69 -7.45
C VAL A 206 -2.15 39.77 -7.43
N ALA A 207 -3.20 40.09 -8.17
CA ALA A 207 -4.41 39.28 -8.29
C ALA A 207 -4.10 37.89 -8.85
N TRP A 208 -3.25 37.80 -9.88
CA TRP A 208 -2.83 36.53 -10.46
C TRP A 208 -1.98 35.70 -9.50
N ALA A 209 -1.03 36.32 -8.79
CA ALA A 209 -0.23 35.66 -7.77
C ALA A 209 -1.09 35.11 -6.62
N LEU A 210 -2.07 35.88 -6.15
CA LEU A 210 -3.03 35.44 -5.12
C LEU A 210 -3.93 34.30 -5.61
N ALA A 211 -4.39 34.36 -6.87
CA ALA A 211 -5.17 33.27 -7.47
C ALA A 211 -4.36 31.97 -7.58
N LEU A 212 -3.09 32.06 -7.99
CA LEU A 212 -2.19 30.92 -8.06
C LEU A 212 -1.93 30.32 -6.66
N TRP A 213 -1.69 31.18 -5.67
CA TRP A 213 -1.51 30.78 -4.28
C TRP A 213 -2.76 30.09 -3.71
N GLY A 214 -3.95 30.64 -3.97
CA GLY A 214 -5.22 30.02 -3.60
C GLY A 214 -5.41 28.64 -4.24
N ARG A 215 -5.03 28.48 -5.51
CA ARG A 215 -5.12 27.21 -6.23
C ARG A 215 -4.14 26.15 -5.69
N LEU A 216 -2.93 26.54 -5.33
CA LEU A 216 -1.95 25.65 -4.71
C LEU A 216 -2.37 25.24 -3.29
N ARG A 217 -2.96 26.15 -2.50
CA ARG A 217 -3.47 25.84 -1.16
C ARG A 217 -4.68 24.92 -1.19
N THR A 218 -5.55 25.08 -2.19
CA THR A 218 -6.74 24.24 -2.37
C THR A 218 -6.39 22.87 -2.96
N GLY A 219 -5.43 22.78 -3.88
CA GLY A 219 -4.94 21.53 -4.48
C GLY A 219 -4.23 20.60 -3.49
N ASN A 220 -3.68 21.12 -2.39
CA ASN A 220 -3.03 20.32 -1.35
C ASN A 220 -3.96 19.86 -0.23
N ARG A 221 -5.27 20.18 -0.30
CA ARG A 221 -6.27 19.43 0.45
C ARG A 221 -6.40 18.07 -0.20
N ARG A 222 -5.50 17.15 0.18
CA ARG A 222 -5.63 15.72 -0.12
C ARG A 222 -7.11 15.38 0.03
N PRO A 223 -7.77 14.83 -1.00
CA PRO A 223 -9.16 14.45 -0.87
C PRO A 223 -9.22 13.56 0.35
N ARG A 224 -9.84 14.06 1.42
CA ARG A 224 -10.12 13.31 2.63
C ARG A 224 -10.89 12.13 2.08
N ARG A 225 -10.24 10.97 1.98
CA ARG A 225 -10.83 9.75 1.43
C ARG A 225 -12.10 9.55 2.23
N ARG A 226 -13.23 10.01 1.67
CA ARG A 226 -14.56 9.63 2.10
C ARG A 226 -14.58 8.15 1.79
N THR A 227 -14.23 7.36 2.80
CA THR A 227 -14.63 5.97 2.91
C THR A 227 -16.11 5.97 2.58
N ARG A 228 -16.43 5.61 1.33
CA ARG A 228 -17.78 5.34 0.88
C ARG A 228 -18.25 4.16 1.72
N SER A 229 -18.85 4.47 2.86
CA SER A 229 -19.89 3.65 3.46
C SER A 229 -20.94 3.50 2.37
N ARG A 230 -20.82 2.42 1.60
CA ARG A 230 -21.86 1.95 0.70
C ARG A 230 -22.87 1.24 1.60
N SER A 231 -23.70 2.03 2.29
CA SER A 231 -25.01 1.52 2.68
C SER A 231 -25.78 1.33 1.38
N ARG A 232 -25.94 0.07 0.99
CA ARG A 232 -26.90 -0.30 -0.04
C ARG A 232 -27.97 -1.11 0.69
N ASN A 233 -28.95 -0.37 1.19
CA ASN A 233 -30.28 -0.92 1.45
C ASN A 233 -30.88 -1.44 0.14
N ARG A 234 -31.72 -2.48 0.30
CA ARG A 234 -32.73 -3.11 -0.59
C ARG A 234 -32.44 -4.61 -0.67
N ARG A 235 -33.30 -5.51 -0.20
CA ARG A 235 -34.71 -5.45 0.23
C ARG A 235 -34.89 -6.45 1.36
#